data_AF-Q6UW56-F1
#
_entry.id   AF-Q6UW56-F1
#
_cell.length_a   1.000
_cell.length_b   1.000
_cell.length_c   1.000
_cell.angle_alpha   90.00
_cell.angle_beta   90.00
_cell.angle_gamma   90.00
#
_symmetry.space_group_name_H-M   'P 1'
#
loop_
_entity.id
_entity.type
_entity.pdbx_description
1 polymer ?
#
loop_
_entity_poly.entity_id
_entity_poly.type
_entity_poly.pdbx_seq_one_letter_code
_entity_poly.pdbx_strand_id
1 'polypeptide(L)'
;MAPHDPGSLTTLVPWAAALLLALGVERALALPEICTQCPGSVQNLSKVAFYCKTTRELMLHARCCLNQKGTILGLDLQNCSLEDPGPNFHQAHTTVIIDLQANPLKGDLANTFRGFTQLQTLILPQHVNCPGGINAWNTITSYIDNQICQGQKNLCNNTGDPEMCPENGSCVPDGPGLLQCVCADGFHGYKCMRQGSFSLLMFFGILGATTLSVSILLWATQRRKAKTS
;
A
#
# COMPACT_ATOMS: atom_id res chain seq x y z
N MET A 1 10.06 66.55 -7.91
CA MET A 1 8.94 66.93 -7.04
C MET A 1 7.65 66.82 -7.85
N ALA A 2 6.96 65.69 -7.73
CA ALA A 2 5.56 65.45 -8.10
C ALA A 2 5.13 64.15 -7.39
N PRO A 3 3.89 64.03 -6.89
CA PRO A 3 3.54 63.13 -5.80
C PRO A 3 3.06 61.75 -6.28
N HIS A 4 3.28 60.74 -5.44
CA HIS A 4 2.69 59.41 -5.56
C HIS A 4 1.20 59.46 -5.15
N ASP A 5 0.32 59.04 -6.06
CA ASP A 5 -1.11 58.80 -5.82
C ASP A 5 -1.32 57.39 -5.21
N PRO A 6 -2.22 57.18 -4.23
CA PRO A 6 -2.41 55.91 -3.55
C PRO A 6 -3.42 55.01 -4.31
N GLY A 7 -2.93 53.88 -4.81
CA GLY A 7 -3.73 52.87 -5.50
C GLY A 7 -4.63 52.04 -4.57
N SER A 8 -5.93 52.30 -4.67
CA SER A 8 -7.07 51.36 -4.70
C SER A 8 -6.95 50.00 -3.99
N LEU A 9 -7.62 49.90 -2.83
CA LEU A 9 -7.70 48.72 -1.95
C LEU A 9 -8.87 47.76 -2.30
N THR A 10 -9.47 47.87 -3.48
CA THR A 10 -10.75 47.19 -3.83
C THR A 10 -10.62 45.80 -4.48
N THR A 11 -9.42 45.26 -4.67
CA THR A 11 -9.20 43.97 -5.35
C THR A 11 -9.06 42.75 -4.43
N LEU A 12 -9.15 42.89 -3.10
CA LEU A 12 -8.93 41.77 -2.17
C LEU A 12 -10.17 40.89 -1.92
N VAL A 13 -11.38 41.42 -2.11
CA VAL A 13 -12.64 40.70 -1.82
C VAL A 13 -12.88 39.47 -2.73
N PRO A 14 -12.58 39.50 -4.05
CA PRO A 14 -12.84 38.34 -4.93
C PRO A 14 -12.00 37.11 -4.55
N TRP A 15 -10.78 37.32 -4.03
CA TRP A 15 -9.87 36.23 -3.69
C TRP A 15 -10.28 35.50 -2.43
N ALA A 16 -10.80 36.21 -1.42
CA ALA A 16 -11.31 35.59 -0.20
C ALA A 16 -12.50 34.66 -0.48
N ALA A 17 -13.41 35.06 -1.38
CA ALA A 17 -14.54 34.22 -1.79
C ALA A 17 -14.09 32.96 -2.57
N ALA A 18 -13.08 33.09 -3.45
CA ALA A 18 -12.52 31.94 -4.17
C ALA A 18 -11.80 30.94 -3.24
N LEU A 19 -11.09 31.43 -2.22
CA LEU A 19 -10.44 30.59 -1.20
C LEU A 19 -11.46 29.86 -0.32
N LEU A 20 -12.56 30.51 0.04
CA LEU A 20 -13.64 29.87 0.81
C LEU A 20 -14.40 28.82 -0.02
N LEU A 21 -14.62 29.07 -1.32
CA LEU A 21 -15.19 28.07 -2.22
C LEU A 21 -14.27 26.87 -2.44
N ALA A 22 -12.95 27.06 -2.46
CA ALA A 22 -11.98 25.97 -2.54
C ALA A 22 -11.89 25.12 -1.25
N LEU A 23 -12.22 25.70 -0.09
CA LEU A 23 -12.27 25.01 1.20
C LEU A 23 -13.61 24.29 1.45
N GLY A 24 -14.68 24.70 0.76
CA GLY A 24 -16.03 24.15 0.94
C GLY A 24 -16.38 22.94 0.06
N VAL A 25 -15.48 22.50 -0.83
CA VAL A 25 -15.68 21.25 -1.56
C VAL A 25 -15.28 20.12 -0.63
N GLU A 26 -16.26 19.45 -0.01
CA GLU A 26 -16.04 18.10 0.52
C GLU A 26 -15.46 17.27 -0.64
N ARG A 27 -14.16 16.98 -0.55
CA ARG A 27 -13.51 16.08 -1.49
C ARG A 27 -14.16 14.72 -1.31
N ALA A 28 -15.07 14.37 -2.21
CA ALA A 28 -15.49 13.00 -2.39
C ALA A 28 -14.22 12.16 -2.46
N LEU A 29 -14.07 11.19 -1.55
CA LEU A 29 -12.92 10.31 -1.54
C LEU A 29 -12.85 9.65 -2.92
N ALA A 30 -11.75 9.90 -3.64
CA ALA A 30 -11.54 9.30 -4.94
C ALA A 30 -11.53 7.78 -4.77
N LEU A 31 -12.32 7.09 -5.61
CA LEU A 31 -12.38 5.64 -5.58
C LEU A 31 -11.00 5.06 -5.94
N PRO A 32 -10.46 4.11 -5.15
CA PRO A 32 -9.21 3.44 -5.49
C PRO A 32 -9.30 2.76 -6.86
N GLU A 33 -8.24 2.89 -7.67
CA GLU A 33 -8.19 2.40 -9.05
C GLU A 33 -8.41 0.88 -9.15
N ILE A 34 -7.95 0.13 -8.14
CA ILE A 34 -8.16 -1.32 -8.04
C ILE A 34 -9.64 -1.72 -8.07
N CYS A 35 -10.53 -0.84 -7.59
CA CYS A 35 -11.98 -1.09 -7.58
C CYS A 35 -12.60 -1.03 -8.99
N THR A 36 -11.92 -0.40 -9.95
CA THR A 36 -12.37 -0.26 -11.34
C THR A 36 -11.50 -0.99 -12.36
N GLN A 37 -10.42 -1.64 -11.90
CA GLN A 37 -9.50 -2.38 -12.77
C GLN A 37 -10.21 -3.48 -13.58
N CYS A 38 -11.25 -4.07 -13.01
CA CYS A 38 -12.08 -5.05 -13.70
C CYS A 38 -13.48 -4.47 -13.98
N PRO A 39 -13.92 -4.43 -15.25
CA PRO A 39 -15.19 -3.82 -15.62
C PRO A 39 -16.38 -4.56 -14.99
N GLY A 40 -17.44 -3.81 -14.66
CA GLY A 40 -18.66 -4.35 -14.06
C GLY A 40 -18.70 -4.29 -12.53
N SER A 41 -19.79 -4.79 -11.94
CA SER A 41 -20.00 -4.84 -10.50
C SER A 41 -19.67 -6.22 -9.92
N VAL A 42 -19.47 -6.27 -8.60
CA VAL A 42 -19.43 -7.52 -7.82
C VAL A 42 -20.61 -8.43 -8.20
N GLN A 43 -20.35 -9.73 -8.38
CA GLN A 43 -21.41 -10.67 -8.71
C GLN A 43 -22.26 -10.98 -7.48
N ASN A 44 -23.59 -10.99 -7.59
CA ASN A 44 -24.50 -11.15 -6.44
C ASN A 44 -24.25 -12.40 -5.58
N LEU A 45 -23.65 -13.44 -6.16
CA LEU A 45 -23.35 -14.71 -5.50
C LEU A 45 -21.90 -14.81 -5.00
N SER A 46 -21.06 -13.78 -5.21
CA SER A 46 -19.70 -13.83 -4.71
C SER A 46 -19.66 -13.71 -3.19
N LYS A 47 -18.68 -14.34 -2.56
CA LYS A 47 -18.53 -14.27 -1.10
C LYS A 47 -18.25 -12.83 -0.63
N VAL A 48 -17.63 -12.01 -1.48
CA VAL A 48 -17.39 -10.58 -1.24
C VAL A 48 -18.71 -9.81 -1.22
N ALA A 49 -19.63 -10.05 -2.18
CA ALA A 49 -20.97 -9.45 -2.14
C ALA A 49 -21.70 -9.79 -0.84
N PHE A 50 -21.67 -11.06 -0.45
CA PHE A 50 -22.31 -11.54 0.77
C PHE A 50 -21.71 -10.88 2.01
N TYR A 51 -20.38 -10.84 2.13
CA TYR A 51 -19.68 -10.15 3.21
C TYR A 51 -20.07 -8.66 3.30
N CYS A 52 -20.12 -7.98 2.15
CA CYS A 52 -20.46 -6.56 2.11
C CYS A 52 -21.90 -6.29 2.55
N LYS A 53 -22.84 -7.12 2.09
CA LYS A 53 -24.27 -6.99 2.41
C LYS A 53 -24.58 -7.31 3.87
N THR A 54 -23.82 -8.23 4.48
CA THR A 54 -24.07 -8.69 5.86
C THR A 54 -23.35 -7.86 6.92
N THR A 55 -22.29 -7.16 6.55
CA THR A 55 -21.54 -6.29 7.46
C THR A 55 -22.13 -4.88 7.44
N ARG A 56 -22.56 -4.39 8.61
CA ARG A 56 -23.11 -3.03 8.73
C ARG A 56 -22.07 -1.99 8.30
N GLU A 57 -22.57 -0.87 7.77
CA GLU A 57 -21.77 0.30 7.34
C GLU A 57 -20.85 0.06 6.14
N LEU A 58 -20.89 -1.13 5.52
CA LEU A 58 -20.18 -1.38 4.28
C LEU A 58 -21.07 -1.14 3.07
N MET A 59 -20.46 -0.63 2.01
CA MET A 59 -21.12 -0.35 0.75
C MET A 59 -20.33 -0.95 -0.40
N LEU A 60 -21.04 -1.58 -1.33
CA LEU A 60 -20.45 -2.03 -2.58
C LEU A 60 -20.25 -0.83 -3.50
N HIS A 61 -19.05 -0.70 -4.03
CA HIS A 61 -18.71 0.29 -5.03
C HIS A 61 -17.78 -0.31 -6.08
N ALA A 62 -18.27 -0.41 -7.32
CA ALA A 62 -17.62 -1.15 -8.41
C ALA A 62 -17.27 -2.59 -7.99
N ARG A 63 -15.99 -2.95 -7.90
CA ARG A 63 -15.48 -4.26 -7.46
C ARG A 63 -15.08 -4.33 -5.99
N CYS A 64 -15.25 -3.25 -5.24
CA CYS A 64 -14.85 -3.16 -3.85
C CYS A 64 -16.03 -3.14 -2.89
N CYS A 65 -15.79 -3.65 -1.69
CA CYS A 65 -16.60 -3.40 -0.51
C CYS A 65 -15.86 -2.42 0.39
N LEU A 66 -16.45 -1.25 0.62
CA LEU A 66 -15.84 -0.11 1.28
C LEU A 66 -16.56 0.25 2.57
N ASN A 67 -15.85 0.77 3.56
CA ASN A 67 -16.47 1.47 4.69
C ASN A 67 -16.69 2.97 4.38
N GLN A 68 -17.27 3.71 5.32
CA GLN A 68 -17.51 5.16 5.19
C GLN A 68 -16.24 6.01 4.99
N LYS A 69 -15.07 5.49 5.37
CA LYS A 69 -13.76 6.15 5.19
C LYS A 69 -13.10 5.79 3.85
N GLY A 70 -13.77 5.03 2.98
CA GLY A 70 -13.21 4.55 1.72
C GLY A 70 -12.17 3.43 1.87
N THR A 71 -12.04 2.82 3.05
CA THR A 71 -11.14 1.68 3.27
C THR A 71 -11.71 0.43 2.58
N ILE A 72 -10.88 -0.26 1.81
CA ILE A 72 -11.24 -1.50 1.12
C ILE A 72 -11.20 -2.66 2.12
N LEU A 73 -12.35 -3.29 2.37
CA LEU A 73 -12.49 -4.47 3.24
C LEU A 73 -12.87 -5.74 2.48
N GLY A 74 -13.39 -5.60 1.26
CA GLY A 74 -13.63 -6.70 0.34
C GLY A 74 -13.24 -6.32 -1.09
N LEU A 75 -12.70 -7.26 -1.84
CA LEU A 75 -12.30 -7.06 -3.24
C LEU A 75 -12.72 -8.27 -4.09
N ASP A 76 -13.55 -8.04 -5.10
CA ASP A 76 -14.02 -9.06 -6.05
C ASP A 76 -13.45 -8.78 -7.44
N LEU A 77 -12.36 -9.46 -7.77
CA LEU A 77 -11.75 -9.45 -9.09
C LEU A 77 -11.95 -10.81 -9.78
N GLN A 78 -13.07 -11.48 -9.52
CA GLN A 78 -13.35 -12.76 -10.17
C GLN A 78 -13.68 -12.58 -11.65
N ASN A 79 -13.22 -13.51 -12.48
CA ASN A 79 -13.50 -13.56 -13.93
C ASN A 79 -13.10 -12.27 -14.67
N CYS A 80 -11.89 -11.79 -14.41
CA CYS A 80 -11.33 -10.56 -14.97
C CYS A 80 -10.23 -10.83 -16.01
N SER A 81 -10.03 -12.10 -16.39
CA SER A 81 -8.96 -12.55 -17.30
C SER A 81 -7.55 -12.12 -16.86
N LEU A 82 -7.34 -12.03 -15.55
CA LEU A 82 -6.07 -11.59 -14.95
C LEU A 82 -5.03 -12.72 -14.97
N GLU A 83 -3.84 -12.46 -15.51
CA GLU A 83 -2.68 -13.35 -15.36
C GLU A 83 -1.91 -13.07 -14.06
N ASP A 84 -2.01 -11.84 -13.55
CA ASP A 84 -1.52 -11.37 -12.26
C ASP A 84 -2.48 -10.29 -11.69
N PRO A 85 -2.48 -10.01 -10.37
CA PRO A 85 -3.39 -9.03 -9.78
C PRO A 85 -3.15 -7.56 -10.18
N GLY A 86 -2.02 -7.24 -10.83
CA GLY A 86 -1.68 -5.91 -11.31
C GLY A 86 -0.94 -5.01 -10.30
N PRO A 87 -0.36 -3.90 -10.76
CA PRO A 87 0.49 -3.01 -9.95
C PRO A 87 -0.27 -2.29 -8.83
N ASN A 88 -1.57 -2.07 -9.00
CA ASN A 88 -2.41 -1.36 -8.05
C ASN A 88 -2.98 -2.25 -6.94
N PHE A 89 -2.66 -3.55 -6.94
CA PHE A 89 -3.21 -4.51 -5.99
C PHE A 89 -2.94 -4.13 -4.52
N HIS A 90 -1.79 -3.51 -4.23
CA HIS A 90 -1.43 -3.05 -2.89
C HIS A 90 -2.37 -1.96 -2.32
N GLN A 91 -3.18 -1.29 -3.15
CA GLN A 91 -4.24 -0.39 -2.65
C GLN A 91 -5.25 -1.14 -1.76
N ALA A 92 -5.40 -2.46 -1.96
CA ALA A 92 -6.31 -3.32 -1.23
C ALA A 92 -5.68 -4.04 -0.02
N HIS A 93 -4.51 -3.64 0.47
CA HIS A 93 -3.80 -4.33 1.57
C HIS A 93 -4.60 -4.46 2.88
N THR A 94 -5.61 -3.61 3.11
CA THR A 94 -6.50 -3.66 4.28
C THR A 94 -7.64 -4.67 4.15
N THR A 95 -7.74 -5.36 3.01
CA THR A 95 -8.88 -6.21 2.68
C THR A 95 -8.94 -7.45 3.57
N VAL A 96 -10.15 -7.79 4.02
CA VAL A 96 -10.44 -8.97 4.85
C VAL A 96 -10.85 -10.16 3.97
N ILE A 97 -11.50 -9.90 2.83
CA ILE A 97 -11.93 -10.94 1.88
C ILE A 97 -11.58 -10.58 0.43
N ILE A 98 -10.90 -11.48 -0.27
CA ILE A 98 -10.52 -11.32 -1.68
C ILE A 98 -11.05 -12.49 -2.50
N ASP A 99 -11.69 -12.20 -3.63
CA ASP A 99 -12.10 -13.19 -4.62
C ASP A 99 -11.36 -12.96 -5.94
N LEU A 100 -10.54 -13.94 -6.31
CA LEU A 100 -9.74 -13.97 -7.54
C LEU A 100 -10.08 -15.19 -8.41
N GLN A 101 -11.14 -15.93 -8.10
CA GLN A 101 -11.50 -17.13 -8.85
C GLN A 101 -11.79 -16.85 -10.32
N ALA A 102 -11.75 -17.89 -11.16
CA ALA A 102 -11.98 -17.79 -12.60
C ALA A 102 -11.02 -16.82 -13.33
N ASN A 103 -9.79 -16.67 -12.85
CA ASN A 103 -8.72 -15.96 -13.56
C ASN A 103 -7.58 -16.92 -13.95
N PRO A 104 -6.92 -16.72 -15.10
CA PRO A 104 -5.76 -17.50 -15.53
C PRO A 104 -4.47 -17.07 -14.82
N LEU A 105 -4.51 -16.98 -13.47
CA LEU A 105 -3.37 -16.52 -12.68
C LEU A 105 -2.17 -17.47 -12.85
N LYS A 106 -1.00 -16.91 -13.13
CA LYS A 106 0.25 -17.66 -13.32
C LYS A 106 1.23 -17.37 -12.19
N GLY A 107 2.00 -18.39 -11.82
CA GLY A 107 3.15 -18.24 -10.92
C GLY A 107 2.83 -18.35 -9.43
N ASP A 108 3.86 -18.12 -8.62
CA ASP A 108 3.77 -18.09 -7.16
C ASP A 108 3.29 -16.72 -6.69
N LEU A 109 2.16 -16.69 -5.99
CA LEU A 109 1.56 -15.48 -5.44
C LEU A 109 2.08 -15.12 -4.04
N ALA A 110 3.08 -15.84 -3.50
CA ALA A 110 3.58 -15.64 -2.14
C ALA A 110 3.91 -14.17 -1.81
N ASN A 111 4.66 -13.49 -2.67
CA ASN A 111 5.06 -12.09 -2.45
C ASN A 111 3.95 -11.07 -2.80
N THR A 112 2.95 -11.46 -3.59
CA THR A 112 1.86 -10.59 -4.04
C THR A 112 1.01 -10.09 -2.88
N PHE A 113 0.89 -10.91 -1.83
CA PHE A 113 0.11 -10.60 -0.63
C PHE A 113 0.94 -10.02 0.51
N ARG A 114 2.14 -9.50 0.22
CA ARG A 114 2.94 -8.77 1.22
C ARG A 114 2.14 -7.58 1.77
N GLY A 115 2.11 -7.46 3.09
CA GLY A 115 1.36 -6.42 3.82
C GLY A 115 -0.15 -6.70 3.99
N PHE A 116 -0.70 -7.78 3.43
CA PHE A 116 -2.10 -8.16 3.62
C PHE A 116 -2.27 -8.91 4.96
N THR A 117 -2.07 -8.20 6.06
CA THR A 117 -2.07 -8.77 7.42
C THR A 117 -3.45 -9.05 7.98
N GLN A 118 -4.49 -8.45 7.38
CA GLN A 118 -5.89 -8.56 7.83
C GLN A 118 -6.71 -9.56 6.99
N LEU A 119 -6.08 -10.24 6.03
CA LEU A 119 -6.78 -11.08 5.07
C LEU A 119 -7.26 -12.37 5.74
N GLN A 120 -8.57 -12.59 5.80
CA GLN A 120 -9.17 -13.76 6.46
C GLN A 120 -9.76 -14.77 5.49
N THR A 121 -10.13 -14.35 4.29
CA THR A 121 -10.66 -15.26 3.26
C THR A 121 -10.09 -14.87 1.90
N LEU A 122 -9.41 -15.82 1.27
CA LEU A 122 -8.87 -15.67 -0.07
C LEU A 122 -9.41 -16.80 -0.94
N ILE A 123 -10.04 -16.46 -2.05
CA ILE A 123 -10.61 -17.40 -3.01
C ILE A 123 -9.78 -17.32 -4.28
N LEU A 124 -9.23 -18.45 -4.70
CA LEU A 124 -8.29 -18.58 -5.81
C LEU A 124 -8.82 -19.59 -6.83
N PRO A 125 -8.35 -19.53 -8.09
CA PRO A 125 -8.54 -20.63 -9.06
C PRO A 125 -7.98 -21.94 -8.50
N GLN A 126 -8.60 -23.08 -8.86
CA GLN A 126 -8.25 -24.40 -8.29
C GLN A 126 -6.76 -24.77 -8.43
N HIS A 127 -6.11 -24.39 -9.53
CA HIS A 127 -4.71 -24.71 -9.81
C HIS A 127 -3.69 -23.81 -9.08
N VAL A 128 -4.17 -22.81 -8.33
CA VAL A 128 -3.32 -21.83 -7.65
C VAL A 128 -3.27 -22.14 -6.16
N ASN A 129 -2.06 -22.32 -5.63
CA ASN A 129 -1.86 -22.59 -4.21
C ASN A 129 -2.12 -21.36 -3.35
N CYS A 130 -2.61 -21.59 -2.13
CA CYS A 130 -2.70 -20.54 -1.13
C CYS A 130 -1.31 -19.96 -0.84
N PRO A 131 -1.12 -18.63 -0.85
CA PRO A 131 0.14 -17.99 -0.49
C PRO A 131 0.61 -18.45 0.90
N GLY A 132 1.87 -18.87 1.02
CA GLY A 132 2.44 -19.42 2.25
C GLY A 132 1.97 -20.85 2.62
N GLY A 133 1.11 -21.46 1.83
CA GLY A 133 0.65 -22.84 1.99
C GLY A 133 -0.07 -23.11 3.32
N ILE A 134 -0.06 -24.37 3.77
CA ILE A 134 -0.77 -24.82 4.99
C ILE A 134 -0.31 -24.15 6.29
N ASN A 135 0.92 -23.62 6.30
CA ASN A 135 1.49 -22.92 7.46
C ASN A 135 0.94 -21.51 7.61
N ALA A 136 0.41 -20.92 6.53
CA ALA A 136 -0.14 -19.57 6.52
C ALA A 136 -1.63 -19.48 6.86
N TRP A 137 -2.37 -20.60 6.79
CA TRP A 137 -3.83 -20.61 6.90
C TRP A 137 -4.32 -21.67 7.89
N ASN A 138 -5.41 -21.38 8.59
CA ASN A 138 -6.09 -22.33 9.48
C ASN A 138 -6.80 -23.43 8.70
N THR A 139 -7.40 -23.08 7.57
CA THR A 139 -8.13 -24.03 6.74
C THR A 139 -7.90 -23.72 5.28
N ILE A 140 -7.59 -24.74 4.49
CA ILE A 140 -7.57 -24.69 3.03
C ILE A 140 -8.60 -25.69 2.55
N THR A 141 -9.57 -25.23 1.76
CA THR A 141 -10.60 -26.07 1.19
C THR A 141 -10.54 -25.98 -0.33
N SER A 142 -10.26 -27.10 -0.98
CA SER A 142 -10.22 -27.20 -2.43
C SER A 142 -11.56 -27.73 -2.95
N TYR A 143 -12.14 -27.01 -3.90
CA TYR A 143 -13.32 -27.41 -4.66
C TYR A 143 -12.93 -27.70 -6.12
N ILE A 144 -13.91 -28.00 -6.96
CA ILE A 144 -13.68 -28.32 -8.38
C ILE A 144 -13.14 -27.09 -9.13
N ASP A 145 -13.71 -25.91 -8.91
CA ASP A 145 -13.40 -24.72 -9.70
C ASP A 145 -12.50 -23.71 -8.97
N ASN A 146 -12.43 -23.81 -7.64
CA ASN A 146 -11.72 -22.85 -6.81
C ASN A 146 -11.06 -23.52 -5.59
N GLN A 147 -10.21 -22.75 -4.94
CA GLN A 147 -9.63 -23.07 -3.65
C GLN A 147 -9.85 -21.89 -2.70
N ILE A 148 -10.15 -22.20 -1.45
CA ILE A 148 -10.46 -21.19 -0.43
C ILE A 148 -9.46 -21.33 0.71
N CYS A 149 -8.71 -20.27 0.96
CA CYS A 149 -7.78 -20.13 2.07
C CYS A 149 -8.46 -19.30 3.17
N GLN A 150 -8.59 -19.84 4.37
CA GLN A 150 -9.33 -19.20 5.46
C GLN A 150 -8.54 -19.15 6.76
N GLY A 151 -8.67 -18.03 7.46
CA GLY A 151 -8.05 -17.76 8.75
C GLY A 151 -6.54 -17.65 8.63
N GLN A 152 -6.04 -16.49 8.23
CA GLN A 152 -4.59 -16.24 8.17
C GLN A 152 -3.98 -16.41 9.56
N LYS A 153 -2.92 -17.22 9.63
CA LYS A 153 -2.14 -17.47 10.83
C LYS A 153 -1.14 -16.33 11.05
N ASN A 154 -0.99 -15.89 12.30
CA ASN A 154 0.11 -15.02 12.68
C ASN A 154 1.36 -15.86 12.96
N LEU A 155 2.36 -15.80 12.07
CA LEU A 155 3.60 -16.56 12.24
C LEU A 155 4.37 -16.17 13.51
N CYS A 156 4.29 -14.91 13.93
CA CYS A 156 4.95 -14.44 15.14
C CYS A 156 4.39 -15.05 16.44
N ASN A 157 3.19 -15.62 16.40
CA ASN A 157 2.59 -16.29 17.56
C ASN A 157 2.84 -17.81 17.59
N ASN A 158 3.25 -18.40 16.47
CA ASN A 158 3.15 -19.85 16.24
C ASN A 158 4.44 -20.62 16.45
N THR A 159 5.55 -19.93 16.69
CA THR A 159 6.85 -20.54 16.91
C THR A 159 7.34 -20.19 18.29
N GLY A 160 7.50 -21.22 19.13
CA GLY A 160 8.33 -21.15 20.33
C GLY A 160 9.83 -21.08 20.01
N ASP A 161 10.18 -20.56 18.82
CA ASP A 161 11.54 -20.43 18.36
C ASP A 161 12.01 -19.00 18.68
N PRO A 162 12.85 -18.81 19.71
CA PRO A 162 13.25 -17.49 20.17
C PRO A 162 14.10 -16.72 19.15
N GLU A 163 14.51 -17.33 18.03
CA GLU A 163 15.46 -16.74 17.07
C GLU A 163 14.85 -16.27 15.73
N MET A 164 13.54 -16.01 15.65
CA MET A 164 12.97 -15.48 14.39
C MET A 164 13.51 -14.09 14.01
N CYS A 165 13.80 -13.27 15.01
CA CYS A 165 14.29 -11.91 14.84
C CYS A 165 15.59 -11.69 15.62
N PRO A 166 16.43 -10.72 15.23
CA PRO A 166 17.59 -10.35 16.02
C PRO A 166 17.18 -9.89 17.43
N GLU A 167 18.12 -9.88 18.37
CA GLU A 167 17.87 -9.61 19.80
C GLU A 167 17.05 -8.34 20.07
N ASN A 168 17.32 -7.25 19.32
CA ASN A 168 16.58 -5.98 19.42
C ASN A 168 15.52 -5.82 18.32
N GLY A 169 15.10 -6.92 17.71
CA GLY A 169 14.06 -6.98 16.70
C GLY A 169 12.78 -7.57 17.25
N SER A 170 11.65 -7.08 16.78
CA SER A 170 10.32 -7.60 17.05
C SER A 170 9.72 -8.18 15.77
N CYS A 171 9.15 -9.38 15.89
CA CYS A 171 8.43 -10.02 14.79
C CYS A 171 7.08 -9.32 14.57
N VAL A 172 6.81 -8.94 13.33
CA VAL A 172 5.49 -8.47 12.89
C VAL A 172 5.03 -9.29 11.68
N PRO A 173 3.73 -9.62 11.57
CA PRO A 173 3.20 -10.30 10.39
C PRO A 173 3.31 -9.38 9.15
N ASP A 174 3.64 -9.96 7.99
CA ASP A 174 3.79 -9.23 6.71
C ASP A 174 2.94 -9.85 5.58
N GLY A 175 1.84 -10.51 5.94
CA GLY A 175 0.95 -11.22 4.99
C GLY A 175 0.95 -12.73 5.17
N PRO A 176 0.21 -13.48 4.32
CA PRO A 176 0.07 -14.93 4.49
C PRO A 176 1.40 -15.65 4.30
N GLY A 177 1.91 -16.28 5.36
CA GLY A 177 3.20 -16.98 5.33
C GLY A 177 4.42 -16.06 5.44
N LEU A 178 4.21 -14.75 5.66
CA LEU A 178 5.27 -13.75 5.69
C LEU A 178 5.34 -13.09 7.06
N LEU A 179 6.56 -12.81 7.49
CA LEU A 179 6.88 -12.02 8.67
C LEU A 179 7.98 -11.02 8.33
N GLN A 180 8.06 -9.96 9.12
CA GLN A 180 9.13 -8.99 9.07
C GLN A 180 9.68 -8.79 10.48
N CYS A 181 10.98 -8.59 10.59
CA CYS A 181 11.62 -8.13 11.82
C CYS A 181 11.80 -6.62 11.74
N VAL A 182 11.13 -5.91 12.65
CA VAL A 182 11.28 -4.46 12.83
C VAL A 182 12.09 -4.20 14.08
N CYS A 183 12.95 -3.18 14.08
CA CYS A 183 13.73 -2.87 15.27
C CYS A 183 12.83 -2.32 16.38
N ALA A 184 13.12 -2.73 17.62
CA ALA A 184 12.52 -2.15 18.81
C ALA A 184 12.85 -0.65 18.89
N ASP A 185 12.02 0.09 19.61
CA ASP A 185 12.19 1.53 19.79
C ASP A 185 13.59 1.87 20.31
N GLY A 186 14.25 2.83 19.66
CA GLY A 186 15.62 3.25 19.98
C GLY A 186 16.72 2.38 19.36
N PHE A 187 16.37 1.32 18.62
CA PHE A 187 17.32 0.51 17.86
C PHE A 187 17.18 0.72 16.36
N HIS A 188 18.30 0.70 15.64
CA HIS A 188 18.33 0.83 14.19
C HIS A 188 19.54 0.13 13.56
N GLY A 189 19.61 0.20 12.22
CA GLY A 189 20.72 -0.35 11.44
C GLY A 189 20.59 -1.85 11.17
N TYR A 190 21.66 -2.42 10.61
CA TYR A 190 21.70 -3.84 10.29
C TYR A 190 21.49 -4.68 11.55
N LYS A 191 20.51 -5.60 11.50
CA LYS A 191 20.10 -6.48 12.62
C LYS A 191 19.80 -5.73 13.93
N CYS A 192 19.39 -4.46 13.89
CA CYS A 192 19.02 -3.67 15.07
C CYS A 192 20.14 -3.55 16.13
N MET A 193 21.40 -3.53 15.69
CA MET A 193 22.56 -3.51 16.60
C MET A 193 22.99 -2.10 17.05
N ARG A 194 22.41 -1.03 16.50
CA ARG A 194 22.77 0.35 16.88
C ARG A 194 21.70 0.97 17.76
N GLN A 195 22.12 1.56 18.87
CA GLN A 195 21.23 2.29 19.77
C GLN A 195 21.20 3.78 19.44
N GLY A 196 20.08 4.43 19.75
CA GLY A 196 19.83 5.85 19.51
C GLY A 196 19.15 6.11 18.18
N SER A 197 18.98 7.38 17.83
CA SER A 197 18.42 7.79 16.55
C SER A 197 19.50 7.85 15.46
N PHE A 198 19.15 7.41 14.26
CA PHE A 198 20.01 7.63 13.10
C PHE A 198 20.08 9.13 12.79
N SER A 199 21.28 9.72 12.81
CA SER A 199 21.48 11.16 12.55
C SER A 199 21.29 11.48 11.06
N LEU A 200 20.03 11.68 10.65
CA LEU A 200 19.64 12.05 9.29
C LEU A 200 20.39 13.31 8.82
N LEU A 201 20.57 14.29 9.70
CA LEU A 201 21.27 15.54 9.39
C LEU A 201 22.75 15.31 9.02
N MET A 202 23.46 14.43 9.74
CA MET A 202 24.84 14.11 9.39
C MET A 202 24.92 13.35 8.07
N PHE A 203 24.03 12.38 7.86
CA PHE A 203 24.00 11.59 6.64
C PHE A 203 23.73 12.47 5.41
N PHE A 204 22.63 13.24 5.43
CA PHE A 204 22.29 14.14 4.32
C PHE A 204 23.23 15.34 4.22
N GLY A 205 23.81 15.81 5.32
CA GLY A 205 24.83 16.85 5.32
C GLY A 205 26.09 16.42 4.56
N ILE A 206 26.62 15.24 4.86
CA ILE A 206 27.79 14.68 4.17
C ILE A 206 27.45 14.38 2.71
N LEU A 207 26.33 13.71 2.45
CA LEU A 207 25.91 13.38 1.08
C LEU A 207 25.68 14.65 0.25
N GLY A 208 24.99 15.64 0.80
CA GLY A 208 24.72 16.92 0.17
C GLY A 208 26.01 17.73 -0.09
N ALA A 209 26.90 17.83 0.90
CA ALA A 209 28.16 18.56 0.77
C ALA A 209 29.10 17.92 -0.26
N THR A 210 29.23 16.59 -0.25
CA THR A 210 30.03 15.86 -1.24
C THR A 210 29.43 16.02 -2.64
N THR A 211 28.11 15.87 -2.80
CA THR A 211 27.41 16.08 -4.08
C THR A 211 27.60 17.50 -4.60
N LEU A 212 27.42 18.52 -3.75
CA LEU A 212 27.63 19.92 -4.10
C LEU A 212 29.09 20.18 -4.51
N SER A 213 30.04 19.66 -3.75
CA SER A 213 31.48 19.82 -4.02
C SER A 213 31.86 19.20 -5.36
N VAL A 214 31.42 17.97 -5.63
CA VAL A 214 31.63 17.29 -6.92
C VAL A 214 30.94 18.05 -8.05
N SER A 215 29.70 18.53 -7.85
CA SER A 215 28.98 19.31 -8.86
C SER A 215 29.70 20.61 -9.21
N ILE A 216 30.23 21.33 -8.20
CA ILE A 216 31.02 22.55 -8.41
C ILE A 216 32.33 22.23 -9.13
N LEU A 217 33.03 21.15 -8.77
CA LEU A 217 34.26 20.71 -9.44
C LEU A 217 34.00 20.35 -10.91
N LEU A 218 32.95 19.58 -11.19
CA LEU A 218 32.54 19.24 -12.54
C LEU A 218 32.14 20.49 -13.33
N TRP A 219 31.36 21.39 -12.74
CA TRP A 219 30.98 22.65 -13.39
C TRP A 219 32.18 23.53 -13.71
N ALA A 220 33.12 23.68 -12.76
CA ALA A 220 34.32 24.49 -12.96
C ALA A 220 35.26 23.90 -14.02
N THR A 221 35.43 22.56 -14.05
CA THR A 221 36.29 21.88 -15.04
C THR A 221 35.66 21.86 -16.44
N GLN A 222 34.35 21.67 -16.57
CA GLN A 222 33.64 21.77 -17.85
C GLN A 222 33.61 23.20 -18.38
N ARG A 223 33.39 24.21 -17.51
CA ARG A 223 33.39 25.62 -17.92
C ARG A 223 34.76 26.09 -18.39
N ARG A 224 35.85 25.55 -17.85
CA ARG A 224 37.21 25.83 -18.36
C ARG A 224 37.37 25.33 -19.79
N LYS A 225 36.82 24.15 -20.14
CA LYS A 225 36.85 23.65 -21.52
C LYS A 225 36.02 24.48 -22.49
N ALA A 226 34.93 25.10 -22.02
CA ALA A 226 34.11 26.00 -22.85
C ALA A 226 34.77 27.36 -23.14
N LYS A 227 35.79 27.77 -22.38
CA LYS A 227 36.49 29.05 -22.58
C LYS A 227 37.78 28.94 -23.41
N THR A 228 38.18 27.73 -23.80
CA THR A 228 39.39 27.47 -24.61
C THR A 228 39.08 26.96 -26.03
N SER A 229 37.87 27.20 -26.53
CA SER A 229 37.48 27.05 -27.95
C SER A 229 36.98 28.37 -28.49
#